data_AF-A0A344J473-F1
#
_entry.id   AF-A0A344J473-F1
#
_cell.length_a   1.000
_cell.length_b   1.000
_cell.length_c   1.000
_cell.angle_alpha   90.00
_cell.angle_beta   90.00
_cell.angle_gamma   90.00
#
_symmetry.space_group_name_H-M   'P 1'
#
loop_
_entity.id
_entity.type
_entity.pdbx_description
1 polymer ?
#
loop_
_entity_poly.entity_id
_entity_poly.type
_entity_poly.pdbx_seq_one_letter_code
_entity_poly.pdbx_strand_id
1 'polypeptide(L)' 'MDPNNVGRSFRESPWRYSQFVVVALIVGGLVKWLSPLDWPISLAIGAAAGIGYLLLEKKRGVI' A
#
# COMPACT_ATOMS: atom_id res chain seq x y z
N MET A 1 -21.73 -18.78 -10.79
CA MET A 1 -20.89 -17.59 -10.52
C MET A 1 -20.94 -16.73 -11.77
N ASP A 2 -21.49 -15.53 -11.68
CA ASP A 2 -21.60 -14.61 -12.82
C ASP A 2 -20.21 -13.97 -13.07
N PRO A 3 -19.59 -14.17 -14.24
CA PRO A 3 -18.27 -13.64 -14.55
C PRO A 3 -18.21 -12.11 -14.49
N ASN A 4 -19.35 -11.41 -14.52
CA ASN A 4 -19.44 -9.96 -14.41
C ASN A 4 -19.35 -9.43 -12.96
N ASN A 5 -19.43 -10.30 -11.95
CA ASN A 5 -19.46 -9.90 -10.53
C ASN A 5 -18.12 -10.10 -9.80
N VAL A 6 -17.12 -10.72 -10.44
CA VAL A 6 -15.81 -11.01 -9.80
C VAL A 6 -15.06 -9.72 -9.43
N GLY A 7 -15.20 -8.66 -10.24
CA GLY A 7 -14.55 -7.37 -9.98
C GLY A 7 -15.25 -6.48 -8.93
N ARG A 8 -16.55 -6.67 -8.68
CA ARG A 8 -17.30 -5.87 -7.69
C ARG A 8 -16.89 -6.23 -6.25
N SER A 9 -16.66 -7.51 -5.99
CA SER A 9 -16.30 -8.01 -4.65
C SER A 9 -15.02 -7.36 -4.08
N PHE A 10 -14.00 -7.13 -4.90
CA PHE A 10 -12.77 -6.46 -4.45
C PHE A 10 -12.96 -4.96 -4.25
N ARG A 11 -13.76 -4.32 -5.10
CA ARG A 11 -14.00 -2.87 -5.06
C ARG A 11 -14.86 -2.44 -3.87
N GLU A 12 -15.74 -3.34 -3.43
CA GLU A 12 -16.61 -3.22 -2.25
C GLU A 12 -15.96 -3.75 -0.97
N SER A 13 -14.80 -4.42 -1.07
CA SER A 13 -14.12 -4.98 0.09
C SER A 13 -13.64 -3.86 1.04
N PRO A 14 -13.90 -3.98 2.35
CA PRO A 14 -13.39 -3.03 3.34
C PRO A 14 -11.85 -3.01 3.36
N TRP A 15 -11.19 -4.04 2.84
CA TRP A 15 -9.74 -4.17 2.79
C TRP A 15 -9.11 -3.58 1.53
N ARG A 16 -9.86 -2.91 0.64
CA ARG A 16 -9.31 -2.29 -0.59
C ARG A 16 -8.09 -1.41 -0.33
N TYR A 17 -8.07 -0.70 0.79
CA TYR A 17 -6.96 0.20 1.16
C TYR A 17 -5.81 -0.50 1.90
N SER A 18 -5.94 -1.77 2.24
CA SER A 18 -4.88 -2.52 2.94
C SER A 18 -3.61 -2.66 2.10
N GLN A 19 -3.74 -2.66 0.77
CA GLN A 19 -2.60 -2.72 -0.16
C GLN A 19 -1.55 -1.63 0.11
N PHE A 20 -1.98 -0.41 0.45
CA PHE A 20 -1.07 0.71 0.73
C PHE A 20 -0.29 0.50 2.03
N VAL A 21 -0.95 -0.08 3.03
CA VAL A 21 -0.33 -0.41 4.32
C VAL A 21 0.66 -1.56 4.14
N VAL A 22 0.29 -2.60 3.40
CA VAL A 22 1.17 -3.73 3.10
C VAL A 22 2.41 -3.25 2.33
N VAL A 23 2.24 -2.42 1.31
CA VAL A 23 3.36 -1.81 0.57
C VAL A 23 4.24 -0.98 1.51
N ALA A 24 3.66 -0.15 2.38
CA ALA A 24 4.42 0.66 3.33
C ALA A 24 5.27 -0.20 4.28
N LEU A 25 4.72 -1.30 4.80
CA LEU A 25 5.42 -2.22 5.70
C LEU A 25 6.54 -2.98 5.00
N ILE A 26 6.31 -3.44 3.76
CA ILE A 26 7.33 -4.11 2.95
C ILE A 26 8.49 -3.16 2.69
N VAL A 27 8.20 -1.92 2.24
CA VAL A 27 9.24 -0.92 1.98
C VAL A 27 9.98 -0.56 3.27
N GLY A 28 9.27 -0.33 4.38
CA GLY A 28 9.91 -0.02 5.66
C GLY A 28 10.80 -1.15 6.18
N GLY A 29 10.35 -2.40 6.05
CA GLY A 29 11.14 -3.58 6.39
C GLY A 29 12.38 -3.72 5.51
N LEU A 30 12.25 -3.51 4.19
CA LEU A 30 13.38 -3.53 3.25
C LEU A 30 14.39 -2.42 3.57
N VAL A 31 13.93 -1.19 3.85
CA VAL A 31 14.81 -0.08 4.23
C VAL A 31 15.56 -0.41 5.51
N LYS A 32 14.87 -0.95 6.52
CA LYS A 32 15.52 -1.37 7.77
C LYS A 32 16.55 -2.48 7.55
N TRP A 33 16.29 -3.40 6.62
CA TRP A 33 17.16 -4.54 6.35
C TRP A 33 18.41 -4.13 5.55
N LEU A 34 18.25 -3.21 4.60
CA LEU A 34 19.32 -2.80 3.67
C LEU A 34 20.14 -1.60 4.16
N SER A 35 19.73 -0.93 5.24
CA SER A 35 20.38 0.26 5.75
C SER A 35 20.65 0.18 7.26
N PRO A 36 21.65 0.93 7.77
CA PRO A 36 21.90 1.04 9.21
C PRO A 36 20.89 1.96 9.93
N LEU A 37 19.83 2.41 9.26
CA LEU A 37 18.83 3.30 9.84
C LEU A 37 18.03 2.60 10.95
N ASP A 38 17.61 3.39 11.92
CA ASP A 38 16.71 2.93 12.98
C ASP A 38 15.30 2.68 12.46
N TRP A 39 14.55 1.90 13.24
CA TRP A 39 13.16 1.54 12.93
C TRP A 39 12.24 2.74 12.68
N PRO A 40 12.25 3.83 13.48
CA PRO A 40 11.36 4.97 13.25
C PRO A 40 11.59 5.62 11.87
N ILE A 41 12.85 5.76 11.47
CA ILE A 41 13.21 6.36 10.17
C ILE A 41 12.82 5.41 9.04
N SER A 42 13.08 4.11 9.20
CA SER A 42 12.74 3.09 8.20
C SER A 42 11.22 3.01 7.97
N LEU A 43 10.43 3.06 9.05
CA LEU A 43 8.97 3.09 8.98
C LEU A 43 8.45 4.40 8.38
N ALA A 44 9.09 5.54 8.67
CA ALA A 44 8.73 6.82 8.04
C ALA A 44 8.93 6.78 6.52
N ILE A 45 10.02 6.18 6.05
CA ILE A 45 10.28 5.98 4.60
C ILE A 45 9.23 5.04 4.00
N GLY A 46 8.91 3.93 4.67
CA GLY A 46 7.85 3.02 4.26
C GLY A 46 6.48 3.71 4.16
N ALA A 47 6.11 4.48 5.19
CA ALA A 47 4.88 5.24 5.22
C ALA A 47 4.81 6.28 4.10
N ALA A 48 5.90 6.99 3.82
CA ALA A 48 5.98 7.94 2.71
C ALA A 48 5.75 7.24 1.36
N ALA A 49 6.31 6.05 1.15
CA ALA A 49 6.09 5.26 -0.06
C ALA A 49 4.63 4.81 -0.19
N GLY A 50 4.02 4.28 0.88
CA GLY A 50 2.61 3.86 0.88
C GLY A 50 1.64 5.02 0.63
N ILE A 51 1.87 6.18 1.26
CA ILE A 51 1.08 7.41 1.02
C ILE A 51 1.27 7.90 -0.42
N GLY A 52 2.51 7.91 -0.92
CA GLY A 52 2.81 8.30 -2.31
C GLY A 52 2.07 7.40 -3.32
N TYR A 53 2.04 6.10 -3.05
CA TYR A 53 1.28 5.15 -3.87
C TYR A 53 -0.23 5.42 -3.82
N LEU A 54 -0.79 5.66 -2.63
CA LEU A 54 -2.19 6.03 -2.46
C LEU A 54 -2.55 7.32 -3.23
N LEU A 55 -1.72 8.35 -3.14
CA LEU A 55 -1.95 9.61 -3.87
C LEU A 55 -1.87 9.40 -5.39
N LEU A 56 -0.95 8.54 -5.85
CA LEU A 56 -0.82 8.20 -7.26
C LEU A 56 -2.06 7.48 -7.79
N GLU A 57 -2.56 6.48 -7.06
CA GLU A 57 -3.77 5.76 -7.48
C GLU A 57 -5.02 6.64 -7.44
N LYS A 58 -5.11 7.53 -6.45
CA LYS A 58 -6.17 8.55 -6.37
C LYS A 58 -6.13 9.48 -7.59
N LYS A 59 -4.93 9.93 -8.00
CA LYS A 59 -4.76 10.76 -9.21
C LYS A 59 -5.14 10.02 -10.50
N ARG A 60 -4.95 8.70 -10.55
CA ARG A 60 -5.29 7.84 -11.70
C ARG A 60 -6.78 7.46 -11.76
N GLY A 61 -7.58 7.77 -10.74
CA GLY A 61 -8.99 7.38 -10.66
C GLY A 61 -9.21 5.88 -10.43
N VAL A 62 -8.19 5.16 -9.95
CA VAL A 62 -8.26 3.72 -9.64
C VAL A 62 -9.04 3.49 -8.34
N ILE A 63 -8.74 4.31 -7.33
CA ILE A 63 -9.44 4.38 -6.03
C ILE A 63 -10.34 5.60 -5.92
#